data_AF-A0A6I7QQ66-F1
#
_entry.id   AF-A0A6I7QQ66-F1
#
_cell.length_a   1.000
_cell.length_b   1.000
_cell.length_c   1.000
_cell.angle_alpha   90.00
_cell.angle_beta   90.00
_cell.angle_gamma   90.00
#
_symmetry.space_group_name_H-M   'P 1'
#
loop_
_entity.id
_entity.type
_entity.pdbx_description
1 polymer ?
#
loop_
_entity_poly.entity_id
_entity_poly.type
_entity_poly.pdbx_seq_one_letter_code
_entity_poly.pdbx_strand_id
1 'polypeptide(L)'
;MIVIQVESLDGKLIDYRYNGVEVTPFVNSLVADSLYGTSFYAQHVNGSFDADFSLLTGLYPVNRHFTFRDHDMTRFPSLVRILRERGYQTLAFHGNDGDFFNRNTAFTELGFDRFYSLPDFDLEERFYELDHAHLGINDYDFLRQSLDYLDDAREPFFAFFITVTSHTPFTFYPEEFRVPEFEEIPSALVRDFFNSLRFTDAALEMFFRGLEARGLTENTLIIIYADHEAAIQTPVYASSIGFQIDRNIKEPEHIPLLIRHPDLEPGILEKTGTITDLAPTIMDMLGIDEAPHELMGASLLNPEEDPVLFIHELPQVLYRDQLFVAEIGTLTPIGHVEGKDAAITIPPEEEQLVLEKIRYSREIMLERRRVE
;
A
#
# COMPACT_ATOMS: atom_id res chain seq x y z
N MET A 1 6.60 5.28 -14.84
CA MET A 1 6.28 5.25 -13.40
C MET A 1 5.82 3.85 -13.04
N ILE A 2 6.38 3.30 -11.97
CA ILE A 2 6.07 1.96 -11.47
C ILE A 2 5.65 2.11 -10.00
N VAL A 3 4.50 1.54 -9.63
CA VAL A 3 4.04 1.49 -8.24
C VAL A 3 3.86 0.03 -7.86
N ILE A 4 4.43 -0.38 -6.73
CA ILE A 4 4.44 -1.76 -6.25
C ILE A 4 3.80 -1.79 -4.86
N GLN A 5 2.67 -2.46 -4.76
CA GLN A 5 2.04 -2.82 -3.50
C GLN A 5 2.60 -4.17 -3.02
N VAL A 6 3.29 -4.15 -1.87
CA VAL A 6 3.81 -5.33 -1.19
C VAL A 6 2.80 -5.81 -0.16
N GLU A 7 2.23 -6.98 -0.38
CA GLU A 7 1.21 -7.58 0.48
C GLU A 7 1.73 -7.76 1.92
N SER A 8 0.98 -7.26 2.92
CA SER A 8 1.21 -7.56 4.34
C SER A 8 2.64 -7.26 4.85
N LEU A 9 3.36 -6.28 4.28
CA LEU A 9 4.70 -5.90 4.73
C LEU A 9 4.63 -4.86 5.86
N ASP A 10 4.87 -5.31 7.09
CA ASP A 10 4.91 -4.44 8.28
C ASP A 10 6.07 -3.43 8.21
N GLY A 11 5.81 -2.16 8.52
CA GLY A 11 6.81 -1.09 8.45
C GLY A 11 8.02 -1.32 9.36
N LYS A 12 7.82 -1.96 10.52
CA LYS A 12 8.91 -2.30 11.44
C LYS A 12 9.85 -3.41 10.93
N LEU A 13 9.56 -4.04 9.79
CA LEU A 13 10.44 -5.05 9.18
C LEU A 13 11.57 -4.44 8.37
N ILE A 14 11.49 -3.15 8.05
CA ILE A 14 12.61 -2.41 7.50
C ILE A 14 13.76 -2.44 8.51
N ASP A 15 14.92 -2.92 8.06
CA ASP A 15 16.13 -3.19 8.87
C ASP A 15 15.97 -4.23 10.00
N TYR A 16 14.81 -4.90 10.09
CA TYR A 16 14.59 -5.91 11.12
C TYR A 16 15.43 -7.16 10.88
N ARG A 17 16.03 -7.66 11.96
CA ARG A 17 16.86 -8.87 11.95
C ARG A 17 16.35 -9.89 12.97
N TYR A 18 16.19 -11.13 12.53
CA TYR A 18 16.03 -12.29 13.41
C TYR A 18 17.34 -13.07 13.45
N ASN A 19 17.87 -13.33 14.65
CA ASN A 19 19.17 -14.02 14.83
C ASN A 19 20.32 -13.43 13.97
N GLY A 20 20.32 -12.12 13.76
CA GLY A 20 21.35 -11.41 12.99
C GLY A 20 21.11 -11.38 11.48
N VAL A 21 20.09 -12.05 10.97
CA VAL A 21 19.72 -12.12 9.55
C VAL A 21 18.54 -11.20 9.26
N GLU A 22 18.68 -10.33 8.26
CA GLU A 22 17.62 -9.41 7.84
C GLU A 22 16.42 -10.14 7.25
N VAL A 23 15.20 -9.70 7.51
CA VAL A 23 14.03 -10.33 6.85
C VAL A 23 13.95 -9.93 5.38
N THR A 24 14.12 -8.64 5.09
CA THR A 24 13.99 -8.03 3.75
C THR A 24 15.27 -7.29 3.31
N PRO A 25 16.40 -8.00 3.10
CA PRO A 25 17.69 -7.37 2.78
C PRO A 25 17.67 -6.49 1.52
N PHE A 26 16.91 -6.86 0.48
CA PHE A 26 16.85 -6.07 -0.74
C PHE A 26 16.05 -4.77 -0.53
N VAL A 27 14.85 -4.84 0.06
CA VAL A 27 14.06 -3.64 0.39
C VAL A 27 14.84 -2.71 1.32
N ASN A 28 15.56 -3.25 2.32
CA ASN A 28 16.43 -2.46 3.19
C ASN A 28 17.50 -1.71 2.38
N SER A 29 18.10 -2.36 1.38
CA SER A 29 19.11 -1.71 0.52
C SER A 29 18.55 -0.54 -0.29
N LEU A 30 17.25 -0.57 -0.65
CA LEU A 30 16.60 0.50 -1.39
C LEU A 30 16.36 1.75 -0.53
N VAL A 31 16.28 1.64 0.80
CA VAL A 31 16.03 2.76 1.71
C VAL A 31 17.09 3.84 1.55
N ALA A 32 18.37 3.45 1.39
CA ALA A 32 19.49 4.40 1.25
C ALA A 32 19.41 5.28 0.00
N ASP A 33 18.72 4.79 -1.04
CA ASP A 33 18.56 5.47 -2.33
C ASP A 33 17.14 6.02 -2.56
N SER A 34 16.31 6.07 -1.50
CA SER A 34 14.90 6.48 -1.58
C SER A 34 14.57 7.65 -0.64
N LEU A 35 13.50 8.38 -0.93
CA LEU A 35 12.74 9.06 0.11
C LEU A 35 11.94 8.00 0.88
N TYR A 36 12.27 7.80 2.15
CA TYR A 36 11.67 6.80 3.01
C TYR A 36 10.68 7.42 4.00
N GLY A 37 9.41 7.00 3.92
CA GLY A 37 8.35 7.41 4.84
C GLY A 37 8.42 6.63 6.16
N THR A 38 8.96 7.28 7.20
CA THR A 38 9.07 6.69 8.54
C THR A 38 7.77 6.72 9.34
N SER A 39 6.80 7.54 8.93
CA SER A 39 5.51 7.74 9.60
C SER A 39 4.36 7.54 8.62
N PHE A 40 4.36 6.40 7.92
CA PHE A 40 3.38 6.09 6.88
C PHE A 40 2.46 4.94 7.32
N TYR A 41 1.17 5.09 7.05
CA TYR A 41 0.15 4.20 7.62
C TYR A 41 -0.81 3.65 6.59
N ALA A 42 -1.30 2.45 6.86
CA ALA A 42 -2.22 1.74 5.98
C ALA A 42 -3.58 2.44 5.94
N GLN A 43 -4.28 2.30 4.81
CA GLN A 43 -5.66 2.73 4.67
C GLN A 43 -6.50 1.57 4.12
N HIS A 44 -7.06 0.78 5.03
CA HIS A 44 -7.97 -0.33 4.68
C HIS A 44 -9.00 -0.60 5.77
N VAL A 45 -10.11 -1.22 5.37
CA VAL A 45 -11.15 -1.68 6.30
C VAL A 45 -11.50 -3.14 6.07
N ASN A 46 -11.59 -3.56 4.81
CA ASN A 46 -12.11 -4.87 4.44
C ASN A 46 -11.05 -5.76 3.74
N GLY A 47 -9.95 -5.18 3.27
CA GLY A 47 -8.84 -5.88 2.60
C GLY A 47 -8.07 -4.98 1.63
N SER A 48 -7.07 -5.55 0.94
CA SER A 48 -6.12 -4.83 0.09
C SER A 48 -6.74 -3.96 -1.02
N PHE A 49 -7.94 -4.29 -1.49
CA PHE A 49 -8.63 -3.48 -2.50
C PHE A 49 -9.00 -2.07 -1.99
N ASP A 50 -9.12 -1.88 -0.66
CA ASP A 50 -9.32 -0.57 -0.06
C ASP A 50 -8.03 0.28 -0.14
N ALA A 51 -6.85 -0.35 -0.07
CA ALA A 51 -5.56 0.31 -0.32
C ALA A 51 -5.44 0.70 -1.79
N ASP A 52 -5.76 -0.22 -2.72
CA ASP A 52 -5.83 0.06 -4.17
C ASP A 52 -6.74 1.27 -4.44
N PHE A 53 -7.94 1.29 -3.85
CA PHE A 53 -8.89 2.40 -3.99
C PHE A 53 -8.30 3.72 -3.46
N SER A 54 -7.67 3.70 -2.29
CA SER A 54 -7.08 4.90 -1.68
C SER A 54 -5.97 5.49 -2.54
N LEU A 55 -5.05 4.65 -3.02
CA LEU A 55 -3.97 5.06 -3.92
C LEU A 55 -4.52 5.64 -5.23
N LEU A 56 -5.49 4.96 -5.85
CA LEU A 56 -5.91 5.30 -7.21
C LEU A 56 -6.90 6.46 -7.26
N THR A 57 -7.54 6.80 -6.14
CA THR A 57 -8.57 7.85 -6.08
C THR A 57 -8.25 8.98 -5.12
N GLY A 58 -7.31 8.81 -4.18
CA GLY A 58 -7.04 9.77 -3.10
C GLY A 58 -8.22 9.98 -2.16
N LEU A 59 -9.07 8.97 -2.02
CA LEU A 59 -10.27 8.96 -1.16
C LEU A 59 -10.19 7.83 -0.13
N TYR A 60 -10.91 8.00 0.98
CA TYR A 60 -10.97 6.99 2.01
C TYR A 60 -12.03 5.91 1.72
N PRO A 61 -11.70 4.62 1.89
CA PRO A 61 -12.68 3.55 1.91
C PRO A 61 -13.59 3.73 3.13
N VAL A 62 -14.80 3.16 3.08
CA VAL A 62 -15.73 3.17 4.22
C VAL A 62 -16.11 1.74 4.63
N ASN A 63 -16.27 1.54 5.93
CA ASN A 63 -16.63 0.23 6.49
C ASN A 63 -17.95 -0.32 5.92
N ARG A 64 -18.05 -1.65 5.85
CA ARG A 64 -19.22 -2.45 5.41
C ARG A 64 -19.53 -2.36 3.92
N HIS A 65 -18.57 -1.86 3.14
CA HIS A 65 -18.68 -1.74 1.71
C HIS A 65 -17.50 -2.43 1.04
N PHE A 66 -17.82 -3.29 0.07
CA PHE A 66 -16.82 -3.81 -0.82
C PHE A 66 -16.64 -2.79 -1.95
N THR A 67 -15.81 -1.76 -1.75
CA THR A 67 -15.69 -0.56 -2.58
C THR A 67 -15.80 -0.85 -4.09
N PHE A 68 -14.92 -1.69 -4.63
CA PHE A 68 -14.90 -2.01 -6.07
C PHE A 68 -16.11 -2.78 -6.58
N ARG A 69 -16.74 -3.59 -5.74
CA ARG A 69 -17.94 -4.38 -6.11
C ARG A 69 -19.20 -3.53 -6.00
N ASP A 70 -19.32 -2.76 -4.92
CA ASP A 70 -20.55 -2.10 -4.55
C ASP A 70 -20.71 -0.71 -5.22
N HIS A 71 -19.63 -0.11 -5.76
CA HIS A 71 -19.62 1.28 -6.26
C HIS A 71 -19.13 1.41 -7.69
N ASP A 72 -19.72 2.33 -8.46
CA ASP A 72 -19.36 2.63 -9.84
C ASP A 72 -18.10 3.51 -9.89
N MET A 73 -16.97 2.92 -10.28
CA MET A 73 -15.67 3.59 -10.23
C MET A 73 -15.54 4.70 -11.30
N THR A 74 -16.43 4.74 -12.30
CA THR A 74 -16.45 5.85 -13.28
C THR A 74 -16.86 7.18 -12.65
N ARG A 75 -17.51 7.12 -11.48
CA ARG A 75 -18.02 8.29 -10.75
C ARG A 75 -17.04 8.85 -9.72
N PHE A 76 -15.86 8.27 -9.56
CA PHE A 76 -14.83 8.73 -8.61
C PHE A 76 -13.71 9.51 -9.32
N PRO A 77 -12.92 10.34 -8.62
CA PRO A 77 -11.63 10.79 -9.14
C PRO A 77 -10.73 9.58 -9.41
N SER A 78 -9.87 9.67 -10.42
CA SER A 78 -8.95 8.59 -10.77
C SER A 78 -7.62 9.16 -11.23
N LEU A 79 -6.56 8.85 -10.48
CA LEU A 79 -5.18 9.09 -10.87
C LEU A 79 -4.88 8.46 -12.23
N VAL A 80 -5.45 7.28 -12.49
CA VAL A 80 -5.27 6.54 -13.76
C VAL A 80 -5.78 7.34 -14.95
N ARG A 81 -6.99 7.92 -14.85
CA ARG A 81 -7.56 8.77 -15.91
C ARG A 81 -6.72 10.03 -16.13
N ILE A 82 -6.28 10.67 -15.05
CA ILE A 82 -5.43 11.87 -15.12
C ILE A 82 -4.11 11.56 -15.85
N LEU A 83 -3.46 10.44 -15.51
CA LEU A 83 -2.23 10.01 -16.18
C LEU A 83 -2.46 9.68 -17.66
N ARG A 84 -3.57 9.00 -17.97
CA ARG A 84 -3.94 8.67 -19.35
C ARG A 84 -4.20 9.92 -20.20
N GLU A 85 -4.86 10.94 -19.64
CA GLU A 85 -5.05 12.24 -20.30
C GLU A 85 -3.72 12.96 -20.57
N ARG A 86 -2.69 12.70 -19.76
CA ARG A 86 -1.31 13.15 -19.98
C ARG A 86 -0.49 12.25 -20.90
N GLY A 87 -1.12 11.29 -21.57
CA GLY A 87 -0.51 10.45 -22.59
C GLY A 87 0.16 9.18 -22.06
N TYR A 88 0.06 8.89 -20.75
CA TYR A 88 0.57 7.65 -20.19
C TYR A 88 -0.23 6.46 -20.72
N GLN A 89 0.45 5.35 -21.02
CA GLN A 89 -0.20 4.05 -21.03
C GLN A 89 -0.41 3.60 -19.58
N THR A 90 -1.60 3.11 -19.23
CA THR A 90 -1.92 2.71 -17.85
C THR A 90 -2.12 1.20 -17.76
N LEU A 91 -1.25 0.54 -16.98
CA LEU A 91 -1.17 -0.90 -16.84
C LEU A 91 -1.33 -1.28 -15.36
N ALA A 92 -2.10 -2.32 -15.10
CA ALA A 92 -2.18 -2.96 -13.79
C ALA A 92 -1.81 -4.45 -13.91
N PHE A 93 -1.22 -5.01 -12.86
CA PHE A 93 -0.71 -6.36 -12.83
C PHE A 93 -1.03 -7.02 -11.49
N HIS A 94 -1.61 -8.22 -11.53
CA HIS A 94 -1.81 -9.04 -10.34
C HIS A 94 -1.78 -10.52 -10.69
N GLY A 95 -1.07 -11.32 -9.90
CA GLY A 95 -0.96 -12.77 -10.12
C GLY A 95 -2.23 -13.57 -9.82
N ASN A 96 -3.33 -12.96 -9.37
CA ASN A 96 -4.59 -13.63 -9.03
C ASN A 96 -5.66 -13.47 -10.12
N ASP A 97 -6.76 -14.21 -9.99
CA ASP A 97 -7.96 -14.03 -10.81
C ASP A 97 -8.42 -12.57 -10.77
N GLY A 98 -8.63 -11.96 -11.94
CA GLY A 98 -8.99 -10.56 -12.05
C GLY A 98 -10.37 -10.22 -11.46
N ASP A 99 -11.27 -11.20 -11.32
CA ASP A 99 -12.56 -11.01 -10.67
C ASP A 99 -12.46 -11.09 -9.14
N PHE A 100 -11.32 -11.53 -8.59
CA PHE A 100 -11.05 -11.40 -7.17
C PHE A 100 -11.11 -9.93 -6.78
N PHE A 101 -11.96 -9.62 -5.79
CA PHE A 101 -12.27 -8.24 -5.40
C PHE A 101 -12.86 -7.35 -6.52
N ASN A 102 -13.44 -7.93 -7.57
CA ASN A 102 -14.04 -7.21 -8.71
C ASN A 102 -13.06 -6.25 -9.42
N ARG A 103 -11.76 -6.54 -9.41
CA ARG A 103 -10.73 -5.67 -9.98
C ARG A 103 -10.86 -5.52 -11.50
N ASN A 104 -11.25 -6.57 -12.23
CA ASN A 104 -11.51 -6.50 -13.68
C ASN A 104 -12.46 -5.35 -14.04
N THR A 105 -13.60 -5.29 -13.36
CA THR A 105 -14.58 -4.22 -13.56
C THR A 105 -14.04 -2.88 -13.07
N ALA A 106 -13.55 -2.82 -11.82
CA ALA A 106 -13.13 -1.58 -11.20
C ALA A 106 -11.95 -0.91 -11.91
N PHE A 107 -10.92 -1.66 -12.30
CA PHE A 107 -9.74 -1.12 -12.97
C PHE A 107 -10.08 -0.62 -14.38
N THR A 108 -10.97 -1.30 -15.09
CA THR A 108 -11.52 -0.81 -16.37
C THR A 108 -12.22 0.54 -16.19
N GLU A 109 -13.07 0.66 -15.17
CA GLU A 109 -13.82 1.89 -14.89
C GLU A 109 -12.98 3.03 -14.32
N LEU A 110 -11.92 2.72 -13.56
CA LEU A 110 -10.92 3.69 -13.15
C LEU A 110 -10.10 4.20 -14.34
N GLY A 111 -10.07 3.46 -15.46
CA GLY A 111 -9.48 3.89 -16.73
C GLY A 111 -8.12 3.29 -17.05
N PHE A 112 -7.79 2.12 -16.49
CA PHE A 112 -6.62 1.36 -16.94
C PHE A 112 -6.79 0.93 -18.40
N ASP A 113 -5.75 1.05 -19.21
CA ASP A 113 -5.74 0.54 -20.58
C ASP A 113 -5.72 -1.00 -20.60
N ARG A 114 -5.00 -1.61 -19.64
CA ARG A 114 -4.92 -3.05 -19.49
C ARG A 114 -4.72 -3.44 -18.03
N PHE A 115 -5.46 -4.46 -17.60
CA PHE A 115 -5.18 -5.21 -16.38
C PHE A 115 -4.74 -6.63 -16.77
N TYR A 116 -3.51 -6.99 -16.42
CA TYR A 116 -2.97 -8.33 -16.56
C TYR A 116 -3.25 -9.10 -15.26
N SER A 117 -4.03 -10.18 -15.38
CA SER A 117 -4.47 -11.03 -14.28
C SER A 117 -4.01 -12.47 -14.49
N LEU A 118 -4.33 -13.40 -13.60
CA LEU A 118 -3.89 -14.81 -13.68
C LEU A 118 -3.93 -15.45 -15.08
N PRO A 119 -4.98 -15.28 -15.92
CA PRO A 119 -5.02 -15.85 -17.28
C PRO A 119 -3.96 -15.32 -18.26
N ASP A 120 -3.32 -14.19 -17.95
CA ASP A 120 -2.24 -13.61 -18.73
C ASP A 120 -0.86 -14.19 -18.36
N PHE A 121 -0.76 -14.98 -17.30
CA PHE A 121 0.51 -15.56 -16.87
C PHE A 121 0.59 -17.04 -17.23
N ASP A 122 1.77 -17.46 -17.68
CA ASP A 122 2.06 -18.84 -18.01
C ASP A 122 2.27 -19.66 -16.72
N LEU A 123 1.39 -20.65 -16.51
CA LEU A 123 1.42 -21.55 -15.36
C LEU A 123 2.30 -22.80 -15.61
N GLU A 124 2.74 -23.02 -16.84
CA GLU A 124 3.69 -24.07 -17.24
C GLU A 124 5.15 -23.57 -17.14
N GLU A 125 5.42 -22.31 -17.49
CA GLU A 125 6.76 -21.69 -17.39
C GLU A 125 7.13 -21.17 -15.98
N ARG A 126 6.57 -21.78 -14.94
CA ARG A 126 6.87 -21.42 -13.55
C ARG A 126 8.26 -21.90 -13.14
N PHE A 127 9.03 -21.03 -12.51
CA PHE A 127 10.31 -21.37 -11.88
C PHE A 127 10.08 -22.12 -10.56
N TYR A 128 8.96 -21.86 -9.89
CA TYR A 128 8.61 -22.50 -8.63
C TYR A 128 7.20 -23.11 -8.68
N GLU A 129 7.12 -24.42 -8.45
CA GLU A 129 5.84 -25.13 -8.36
C GLU A 129 5.30 -25.08 -6.93
N LEU A 130 4.03 -24.68 -6.79
CA LEU A 130 3.31 -24.65 -5.52
C LEU A 130 2.01 -25.45 -5.67
N ASP A 131 1.85 -26.48 -4.85
CA ASP A 131 0.80 -27.50 -5.00
C ASP A 131 -0.63 -26.95 -4.83
N HIS A 132 -0.82 -25.82 -4.13
CA HIS A 132 -2.14 -25.32 -3.72
C HIS A 132 -2.26 -23.78 -3.69
N ALA A 133 -1.90 -23.14 -4.80
CA ALA A 133 -1.91 -21.70 -4.94
C ALA A 133 -3.33 -21.13 -5.18
N HIS A 134 -4.15 -21.07 -4.13
CA HIS A 134 -5.54 -20.56 -4.20
C HIS A 134 -5.65 -19.05 -4.47
N LEU A 135 -4.54 -18.32 -4.37
CA LEU A 135 -4.46 -16.86 -4.59
C LEU A 135 -3.72 -16.49 -5.89
N GLY A 136 -3.42 -17.46 -6.75
CA GLY A 136 -2.83 -17.21 -8.06
C GLY A 136 -1.39 -17.72 -8.20
N ILE A 137 -0.49 -16.89 -8.74
CA ILE A 137 0.94 -17.21 -8.90
C ILE A 137 1.80 -16.48 -7.85
N ASN A 138 2.94 -17.06 -7.50
CA ASN A 138 3.86 -16.47 -6.53
C ASN A 138 4.55 -15.23 -7.10
N ASP A 139 5.08 -14.37 -6.22
CA ASP A 139 5.58 -13.05 -6.58
C ASP A 139 6.80 -13.11 -7.50
N TYR A 140 7.63 -14.17 -7.39
CA TYR A 140 8.79 -14.34 -8.25
C TYR A 140 8.37 -14.59 -9.69
N ASP A 141 7.51 -15.59 -9.92
CA ASP A 141 7.03 -15.91 -11.27
C ASP A 141 6.18 -14.76 -11.84
N PHE A 142 5.35 -14.13 -11.01
CA PHE A 142 4.55 -12.96 -11.36
C PHE A 142 5.39 -11.79 -11.84
N LEU A 143 6.34 -11.33 -11.03
CA LEU A 143 7.17 -10.17 -11.36
C LEU A 143 8.12 -10.48 -12.52
N ARG A 144 8.61 -11.72 -12.63
CA ARG A 144 9.48 -12.13 -13.73
C ARG A 144 8.76 -12.03 -15.06
N GLN A 145 7.59 -12.66 -15.17
CA GLN A 145 6.79 -12.63 -16.38
C GLN A 145 6.27 -11.22 -16.68
N SER A 146 6.03 -10.42 -15.64
CA SER A 146 5.63 -9.02 -15.80
C SER A 146 6.66 -8.16 -16.55
N LEU A 147 7.95 -8.49 -16.46
CA LEU A 147 9.01 -7.77 -17.20
C LEU A 147 8.82 -7.85 -18.71
N ASP A 148 8.32 -8.98 -19.23
CA ASP A 148 8.11 -9.18 -20.67
C ASP A 148 7.01 -8.22 -21.19
N TYR A 149 5.99 -7.97 -20.38
CA TYR A 149 4.94 -6.99 -20.71
C TYR A 149 5.43 -5.53 -20.66
N LEU A 150 6.47 -5.26 -19.87
CA LEU A 150 7.09 -3.93 -19.83
C LEU A 150 7.97 -3.67 -21.06
N ASP A 151 8.54 -4.70 -21.68
CA ASP A 151 9.30 -4.56 -22.94
C ASP A 151 8.42 -4.06 -24.10
N ASP A 152 7.14 -4.42 -24.08
CA ASP A 152 6.14 -4.00 -25.08
C ASP A 152 5.35 -2.75 -24.67
N ALA A 153 5.60 -2.19 -23.48
CA ALA A 153 4.88 -1.03 -22.98
C ALA A 153 5.28 0.26 -23.73
N ARG A 154 4.27 1.06 -24.11
CA ARG A 154 4.46 2.38 -24.70
C ARG A 154 4.81 3.39 -23.61
N GLU A 155 5.99 3.99 -23.73
CA GLU A 155 6.39 5.09 -22.88
C GLU A 155 5.70 6.43 -23.25
N PRO A 156 5.40 7.31 -22.27
CA PRO A 156 5.48 7.03 -20.84
C PRO A 156 4.38 6.05 -20.40
N PHE A 157 4.67 5.21 -19.40
CA PHE A 157 3.69 4.31 -18.82
C PHE A 157 3.57 4.48 -17.29
N PHE A 158 2.40 4.12 -16.78
CA PHE A 158 2.12 3.90 -15.36
C PHE A 158 1.80 2.41 -15.19
N ALA A 159 2.62 1.69 -14.43
CA ALA A 159 2.42 0.27 -14.15
C ALA A 159 2.21 0.08 -12.64
N PHE A 160 1.08 -0.51 -12.26
CA PHE A 160 0.71 -0.81 -10.88
C PHE A 160 0.76 -2.32 -10.63
N PHE A 161 1.63 -2.76 -9.73
CA PHE A 161 1.86 -4.16 -9.38
C PHE A 161 1.31 -4.49 -8.00
N ILE A 162 0.53 -5.57 -7.90
CA ILE A 162 -0.03 -6.06 -6.64
C ILE A 162 0.50 -7.47 -6.39
N THR A 163 1.34 -7.60 -5.37
CA THR A 163 1.93 -8.88 -4.92
C THR A 163 0.94 -9.67 -4.05
N VAL A 164 1.25 -10.93 -3.71
CA VAL A 164 0.35 -11.79 -2.92
C VAL A 164 1.05 -12.87 -2.07
N THR A 165 2.35 -13.12 -2.26
CA THR A 165 3.03 -14.27 -1.63
C THR A 165 3.05 -14.19 -0.10
N SER A 166 3.20 -12.98 0.44
CA SER A 166 3.15 -12.70 1.86
C SER A 166 1.73 -12.59 2.43
N HIS A 167 0.69 -13.08 1.73
CA HIS A 167 -0.65 -13.18 2.28
C HIS A 167 -0.76 -14.34 3.28
N THR A 168 -1.54 -14.16 4.35
CA THR A 168 -1.83 -15.21 5.35
C THR A 168 -2.42 -16.47 4.70
N PRO A 169 -2.04 -17.71 5.09
CA PRO A 169 -1.23 -18.11 6.25
C PRO A 169 0.28 -18.02 6.04
N PHE A 170 0.74 -17.26 5.05
CA PHE A 170 2.15 -16.99 4.74
C PHE A 170 2.92 -18.18 4.20
N THR A 171 2.25 -19.20 3.67
CA THR A 171 2.92 -20.43 3.19
C THR A 171 3.10 -20.44 1.67
N PHE A 172 2.89 -19.32 0.98
CA PHE A 172 2.85 -19.28 -0.48
C PHE A 172 4.24 -19.11 -1.11
N TYR A 173 5.21 -19.84 -0.59
CA TYR A 173 6.61 -19.80 -1.01
C TYR A 173 7.20 -21.23 -1.03
N PRO A 174 8.19 -21.50 -1.89
CA PRO A 174 8.84 -22.81 -1.98
C PRO A 174 9.67 -23.13 -0.73
N GLU A 175 9.60 -24.36 -0.21
CA GLU A 175 10.27 -24.74 1.05
C GLU A 175 11.80 -24.57 1.01
N GLU A 176 12.42 -24.70 -0.16
CA GLU A 176 13.86 -24.50 -0.36
C GLU A 176 14.30 -23.03 -0.20
N PHE A 177 13.36 -22.08 -0.16
CA PHE A 177 13.62 -20.68 0.15
C PHE A 177 13.56 -20.36 1.65
N ARG A 178 13.26 -21.35 2.50
CA ARG A 178 13.32 -21.14 3.95
C ARG A 178 14.71 -20.73 4.39
N VAL A 179 14.77 -19.66 5.17
CA VAL A 179 15.99 -19.15 5.79
C VAL A 179 16.30 -20.04 7.00
N PRO A 180 17.48 -20.69 7.06
CA PRO A 180 17.81 -21.61 8.15
C PRO A 180 17.66 -21.00 9.54
N GLU A 181 18.02 -19.73 9.71
CA GLU A 181 17.91 -19.01 10.98
C GLU A 181 16.45 -18.83 11.44
N PHE A 182 15.49 -18.78 10.51
CA PHE A 182 14.07 -18.62 10.84
C PHE A 182 13.45 -19.94 11.30
N GLU A 183 14.07 -21.10 11.04
CA GLU A 183 13.58 -22.40 11.52
C GLU A 183 13.56 -22.52 13.04
N GLU A 184 14.38 -21.71 13.73
CA GLU A 184 14.41 -21.65 15.19
C GLU A 184 13.22 -20.87 15.79
N ILE A 185 12.43 -20.18 14.97
CA ILE A 185 11.23 -19.45 15.41
C ILE A 185 10.17 -20.45 15.89
N PRO A 186 9.77 -20.42 17.18
CA PRO A 186 8.83 -21.39 17.73
C PRO A 186 7.42 -21.29 17.13
N SER A 187 7.03 -20.10 16.69
CA SER A 187 5.72 -19.84 16.08
C SER A 187 5.77 -20.10 14.58
N ALA A 188 5.08 -21.14 14.12
CA ALA A 188 5.00 -21.45 12.68
C ALA A 188 4.47 -20.27 11.87
N LEU A 189 3.46 -19.56 12.37
CA LEU A 189 2.91 -18.36 11.73
C LEU A 189 3.97 -17.28 11.49
N VAL A 190 4.82 -17.00 12.50
CA VAL A 190 5.88 -15.98 12.40
C VAL A 190 7.01 -16.47 11.49
N ARG A 191 7.38 -17.75 11.59
CA ARG A 191 8.38 -18.36 10.72
C ARG A 191 7.97 -18.26 9.25
N ASP A 192 6.75 -18.65 8.94
CA ASP A 192 6.21 -18.64 7.59
C ASP A 192 6.05 -17.20 7.09
N PHE A 193 5.65 -16.26 7.94
CA PHE A 193 5.62 -14.83 7.61
C PHE A 193 6.99 -14.27 7.23
N PHE A 194 8.04 -14.57 7.99
CA PHE A 194 9.38 -14.07 7.66
C PHE A 194 9.94 -14.73 6.40
N ASN A 195 9.67 -16.03 6.19
CA ASN A 195 10.10 -16.73 4.98
C ASN A 195 9.34 -16.27 3.73
N SER A 196 8.03 -15.99 3.83
CA SER A 196 7.26 -15.47 2.70
C SER A 196 7.75 -14.08 2.29
N LEU A 197 8.00 -13.19 3.26
CA LEU A 197 8.58 -11.88 2.98
C LEU A 197 10.00 -11.97 2.44
N ARG A 198 10.82 -12.92 2.90
CA ARG A 198 12.13 -13.16 2.29
C ARG A 198 12.00 -13.56 0.83
N PHE A 199 11.03 -14.39 0.49
CA PHE A 199 10.78 -14.80 -0.88
C PHE A 199 10.30 -13.63 -1.75
N THR A 200 9.36 -12.82 -1.25
CA THR A 200 8.90 -11.59 -1.92
C THR A 200 10.04 -10.59 -2.09
N ASP A 201 10.92 -10.42 -1.10
CA ASP A 201 12.11 -9.56 -1.17
C ASP A 201 13.07 -10.00 -2.29
N ALA A 202 13.33 -11.31 -2.42
CA ALA A 202 14.12 -11.87 -3.50
C ALA A 202 13.44 -11.71 -4.88
N ALA A 203 12.12 -11.79 -4.94
CA ALA A 203 11.34 -11.52 -6.15
C ALA A 203 11.45 -10.05 -6.58
N LEU A 204 11.39 -9.12 -5.62
CA LEU A 204 11.62 -7.69 -5.87
C LEU A 204 13.06 -7.45 -6.34
N GLU A 205 14.06 -8.08 -5.73
CA GLU A 205 15.46 -7.96 -6.17
C GLU A 205 15.60 -8.39 -7.64
N MET A 206 15.05 -9.55 -7.99
CA MET A 206 15.06 -10.05 -9.36
C MET A 206 14.35 -9.09 -10.31
N PHE A 207 13.19 -8.56 -9.92
CA PHE A 207 12.43 -7.61 -10.73
C PHE A 207 13.23 -6.33 -10.99
N PHE A 208 13.82 -5.74 -9.95
CA PHE A 208 14.64 -4.54 -10.07
C PHE A 208 15.87 -4.75 -10.95
N ARG A 209 16.58 -5.87 -10.79
CA ARG A 209 17.68 -6.23 -11.71
C ARG A 209 17.19 -6.35 -13.15
N GLY A 210 15.98 -6.88 -13.34
CA GLY A 210 15.30 -6.96 -14.63
C GLY A 210 14.96 -5.59 -15.23
N LEU A 211 14.53 -4.63 -14.41
CA LEU A 211 14.30 -3.24 -14.80
C LEU A 211 15.60 -2.52 -15.15
N GLU A 212 16.65 -2.71 -14.36
CA GLU A 212 17.99 -2.13 -14.59
C GLU A 212 18.59 -2.64 -15.90
N ALA A 213 18.50 -3.95 -16.16
CA ALA A 213 18.98 -4.54 -17.41
C ALA A 213 18.27 -3.98 -18.66
N ARG A 214 17.05 -3.46 -18.50
CA ARG A 214 16.26 -2.79 -19.54
C ARG A 214 16.48 -1.28 -19.60
N GLY A 215 17.26 -0.70 -18.69
CA GLY A 215 17.45 0.74 -18.56
C GLY A 215 16.25 1.49 -17.99
N LEU A 216 15.21 0.78 -17.50
CA LEU A 216 13.98 1.41 -17.02
C LEU A 216 14.19 2.19 -15.72
N THR A 217 15.18 1.83 -14.90
CA THR A 217 15.44 2.51 -13.63
C THR A 217 16.09 3.90 -13.77
N GLU A 218 16.57 4.26 -14.97
CA GLU A 218 17.24 5.54 -15.23
C GLU A 218 16.27 6.73 -15.35
N ASN A 219 15.00 6.47 -15.67
CA ASN A 219 13.98 7.51 -15.87
C ASN A 219 12.59 7.05 -15.43
N THR A 220 12.53 6.28 -14.34
CA THR A 220 11.27 5.79 -13.78
C THR A 220 11.16 6.19 -12.32
N LEU A 221 10.08 6.91 -11.98
CA LEU A 221 9.63 7.04 -10.60
C LEU A 221 9.10 5.68 -10.15
N ILE A 222 9.74 5.11 -9.13
CA ILE A 222 9.35 3.84 -8.51
C ILE A 222 8.85 4.13 -7.10
N ILE A 223 7.65 3.67 -6.78
CA ILE A 223 7.05 3.77 -5.45
C ILE A 223 6.77 2.36 -4.95
N ILE A 224 7.28 2.03 -3.76
CA ILE A 224 6.99 0.78 -3.07
C ILE A 224 6.26 1.14 -1.78
N TYR A 225 5.11 0.51 -1.53
CA TYR A 225 4.39 0.62 -0.27
C TYR A 225 3.74 -0.72 0.09
N ALA A 226 3.30 -0.89 1.33
CA ALA A 226 2.47 -2.03 1.71
C ALA A 226 0.99 -1.65 1.82
N ASP A 227 0.08 -2.57 1.55
CA ASP A 227 -1.35 -2.33 1.68
C ASP A 227 -1.82 -2.25 3.13
N HIS A 228 -1.30 -3.14 3.97
CA HIS A 228 -1.59 -3.27 5.39
C HIS A 228 -0.51 -4.05 6.14
N GLU A 229 -0.61 -4.11 7.46
CA GLU A 229 0.18 -5.02 8.28
C GLU A 229 -0.34 -6.46 8.18
N ALA A 230 0.50 -7.44 8.54
CA ALA A 230 0.16 -8.85 8.67
C ALA A 230 -0.76 -9.17 9.86
N ALA A 231 -0.96 -8.22 10.77
CA ALA A 231 -1.77 -8.33 11.98
C ALA A 231 -1.39 -9.51 12.91
N ILE A 232 -0.11 -9.89 12.93
CA ILE A 232 0.40 -10.96 13.80
C ILE A 232 0.53 -10.43 15.23
N GLN A 233 0.04 -11.17 16.22
CA GLN A 233 0.15 -10.82 17.64
C GLN A 233 0.60 -12.03 18.45
N THR A 234 1.92 -12.22 18.58
CA THR A 234 2.54 -13.35 19.28
C THR A 234 3.66 -12.88 20.22
N PRO A 235 4.06 -13.68 21.23
CA PRO A 235 5.20 -13.33 22.08
C PRO A 235 6.55 -13.20 21.35
N VAL A 236 6.67 -13.78 20.15
CA VAL A 236 7.90 -13.73 19.34
C VAL A 236 7.93 -12.50 18.44
N TYR A 237 6.77 -12.09 17.95
CA TYR A 237 6.61 -10.99 17.01
C TYR A 237 5.17 -10.46 17.05
N ALA A 238 5.02 -9.14 17.03
CA ALA A 238 3.74 -8.44 16.98
C ALA A 238 3.77 -7.33 15.92
N SER A 239 2.98 -7.41 14.84
CA SER A 239 2.99 -6.49 13.69
C SER A 239 2.89 -5.03 14.14
N SER A 240 1.81 -4.72 14.84
CA SER A 240 1.52 -3.36 15.31
C SER A 240 2.40 -3.03 16.51
N ILE A 241 3.14 -1.93 16.39
CA ILE A 241 3.89 -1.31 17.48
C ILE A 241 3.71 0.20 17.40
N GLY A 242 3.85 0.87 18.55
CA GLY A 242 4.07 2.31 18.56
C GLY A 242 2.87 3.17 18.92
N PHE A 243 1.81 2.60 19.52
CA PHE A 243 0.76 3.40 20.18
C PHE A 243 0.50 2.95 21.62
N GLN A 244 0.28 3.92 22.49
CA GLN A 244 -0.34 3.71 23.80
C GLN A 244 -1.80 4.14 23.70
N ILE A 245 -2.73 3.19 23.77
CA ILE A 245 -4.17 3.45 23.60
C ILE A 245 -4.94 3.06 24.87
N ASP A 246 -5.75 3.98 25.38
CA ASP A 246 -6.55 3.83 26.59
C ASP A 246 -7.91 3.13 26.36
N ARG A 247 -8.10 2.56 25.17
CA ARG A 247 -9.35 1.93 24.72
C ARG A 247 -9.08 0.72 23.84
N ASN A 248 -10.02 -0.22 23.86
CA ASN A 248 -9.98 -1.40 23.00
C ASN A 248 -10.48 -1.05 21.58
N ILE A 249 -9.61 -0.45 20.78
CA ILE A 249 -9.85 -0.14 19.37
C ILE A 249 -8.66 -0.59 18.52
N LYS A 250 -8.86 -0.67 17.20
CA LYS A 250 -7.80 -1.00 16.25
C LYS A 250 -6.73 0.09 16.25
N GLU A 251 -5.46 -0.27 16.32
CA GLU A 251 -4.35 0.67 16.18
C GLU A 251 -4.14 1.04 14.70
N PRO A 252 -3.68 2.27 14.40
CA PRO A 252 -3.16 2.58 13.06
C PRO A 252 -2.01 1.63 12.70
N GLU A 253 -2.06 1.05 11.51
CA GLU A 253 -1.08 0.09 11.03
C GLU A 253 0.05 0.80 10.30
N HIS A 254 1.29 0.58 10.75
CA HIS A 254 2.49 1.19 10.19
C HIS A 254 3.05 0.35 9.06
N ILE A 255 3.24 0.97 7.89
CA ILE A 255 3.67 0.31 6.65
C ILE A 255 4.83 1.09 6.02
N PRO A 256 5.74 0.43 5.30
CA PRO A 256 6.83 1.15 4.64
C PRO A 256 6.32 1.90 3.42
N LEU A 257 6.97 3.03 3.12
CA LEU A 257 6.86 3.77 1.87
C LEU A 257 8.27 4.13 1.39
N LEU A 258 8.63 3.68 0.20
CA LEU A 258 9.86 4.08 -0.47
C LEU A 258 9.49 4.76 -1.78
N ILE A 259 9.97 5.99 -1.99
CA ILE A 259 9.82 6.71 -3.25
C ILE A 259 11.20 6.93 -3.83
N ARG A 260 11.43 6.43 -5.04
CA ARG A 260 12.74 6.41 -5.69
C ARG A 260 12.66 7.00 -7.08
N HIS A 261 13.55 7.93 -7.37
CA HIS A 261 13.83 8.42 -8.72
C HIS A 261 15.30 8.87 -8.78
N PRO A 262 16.04 8.70 -9.89
CA PRO A 262 17.45 9.10 -9.97
C PRO A 262 17.72 10.58 -9.68
N ASP A 263 16.76 11.46 -9.99
CA ASP A 263 16.85 12.91 -9.71
C ASP A 263 16.31 13.31 -8.32
N LEU A 264 15.82 12.36 -7.53
CA LEU A 264 15.30 12.61 -6.18
C LEU A 264 16.44 12.44 -5.18
N GLU A 265 16.66 13.43 -4.32
CA GLU A 265 17.60 13.27 -3.21
C GLU A 265 17.05 12.24 -2.22
N PRO A 266 17.80 11.17 -1.90
CA PRO A 266 17.39 10.23 -0.85
C PRO A 266 17.32 10.91 0.51
N GLY A 267 16.44 10.42 1.38
CA GLY A 267 16.24 11.04 2.68
C GLY A 267 15.02 10.51 3.41
N ILE A 268 14.71 11.12 4.55
CA ILE A 268 13.52 10.78 5.34
C ILE A 268 12.38 11.70 4.91
N LEU A 269 11.25 11.09 4.60
CA LEU A 269 9.98 11.77 4.42
C LEU A 269 9.32 11.88 5.80
N GLU A 270 9.57 13.01 6.46
CA GLU A 270 9.17 13.28 7.85
C GLU A 270 7.64 13.42 8.03
N LYS A 271 6.92 13.79 6.96
CA LYS A 271 5.47 14.02 7.04
C LYS A 271 4.73 12.71 7.30
N THR A 272 3.93 12.71 8.36
CA THR A 272 2.98 11.64 8.66
C THR A 272 1.88 11.60 7.61
N GLY A 273 1.53 10.40 7.11
CA GLY A 273 0.45 10.25 6.14
C GLY A 273 0.03 8.80 5.90
N THR A 274 -0.84 8.62 4.91
CA THR A 274 -1.49 7.35 4.54
C THR A 274 -1.47 7.09 3.05
N ILE A 275 -1.90 5.91 2.63
CA ILE A 275 -2.07 5.53 1.22
C ILE A 275 -2.93 6.56 0.44
N THR A 276 -3.92 7.19 1.09
CA THR A 276 -4.76 8.24 0.51
C THR A 276 -3.97 9.46 0.03
N ASP A 277 -2.82 9.71 0.65
CA ASP A 277 -1.93 10.85 0.37
C ASP A 277 -1.02 10.59 -0.83
N LEU A 278 -0.93 9.35 -1.33
CA LEU A 278 -0.07 9.02 -2.47
C LEU A 278 -0.57 9.60 -3.79
N ALA A 279 -1.89 9.63 -4.03
CA ALA A 279 -2.44 10.24 -5.23
C ALA A 279 -1.98 11.72 -5.40
N PRO A 280 -2.25 12.63 -4.44
CA PRO A 280 -1.77 14.01 -4.53
C PRO A 280 -0.25 14.13 -4.53
N THR A 281 0.47 13.26 -3.80
CA THR A 281 1.94 13.23 -3.82
C THR A 281 2.49 12.93 -5.22
N ILE A 282 1.93 11.91 -5.89
CA ILE A 282 2.30 11.55 -7.27
C ILE A 282 1.99 12.70 -8.23
N MET A 283 0.84 13.35 -8.05
CA MET A 283 0.48 14.51 -8.86
C MET A 283 1.49 15.66 -8.71
N ASP A 284 1.89 16.00 -7.49
CA ASP A 284 2.91 17.03 -7.24
C ASP A 284 4.26 16.65 -7.87
N MET A 285 4.70 15.41 -7.71
CA MET A 285 5.97 14.91 -8.28
C MET A 285 5.98 14.99 -9.82
N LEU A 286 4.83 14.84 -10.45
CA LEU A 286 4.67 14.93 -11.91
C LEU A 286 4.34 16.34 -12.40
N GLY A 287 4.32 17.35 -11.53
CA GLY A 287 3.93 18.73 -11.88
C GLY A 287 2.48 18.81 -12.37
N ILE A 288 1.56 18.14 -11.68
CA ILE A 288 0.12 18.20 -11.96
C ILE A 288 -0.52 19.27 -11.06
N ASP A 289 -0.62 20.51 -11.58
CA ASP A 289 -1.12 21.66 -10.79
C ASP A 289 -2.62 21.59 -10.47
N GLU A 290 -3.42 20.86 -11.25
CA GLU A 290 -4.87 20.77 -11.09
C GLU A 290 -5.28 19.38 -10.55
N ALA A 291 -5.22 19.24 -9.22
CA ALA A 291 -5.78 18.09 -8.54
C ALA A 291 -7.32 18.14 -8.52
N PRO A 292 -8.04 17.01 -8.70
CA PRO A 292 -9.48 16.96 -8.49
C PRO A 292 -9.86 17.52 -7.10
N HIS A 293 -10.84 18.42 -7.08
CA HIS A 293 -11.36 19.02 -5.84
C HIS A 293 -11.92 18.01 -4.83
N GLU A 294 -12.17 16.77 -5.28
CA GLU A 294 -12.72 15.70 -4.45
C GLU A 294 -11.66 14.95 -3.65
N LEU A 295 -10.37 15.05 -4.01
CA LEU A 295 -9.31 14.36 -3.26
C LEU A 295 -9.33 14.77 -1.80
N MET A 296 -9.14 13.80 -0.93
CA MET A 296 -9.14 14.04 0.52
C MET A 296 -7.75 13.90 1.14
N GLY A 297 -6.83 13.20 0.48
CA GLY A 297 -5.43 13.16 0.85
C GLY A 297 -4.72 14.50 0.60
N ALA A 298 -3.60 14.70 1.27
CA ALA A 298 -2.70 15.84 1.08
C ALA A 298 -1.32 15.33 0.66
N SER A 299 -0.65 16.05 -0.24
CA SER A 299 0.69 15.65 -0.67
C SER A 299 1.67 15.55 0.50
N LEU A 300 2.43 14.46 0.53
CA LEU A 300 3.49 14.21 1.51
C LEU A 300 4.71 15.13 1.30
N LEU A 301 4.81 15.77 0.14
CA LEU A 301 5.85 16.76 -0.15
C LEU A 301 5.57 18.14 0.46
N ASN A 302 4.33 18.38 0.88
CA ASN A 302 3.99 19.61 1.60
C ASN A 302 4.57 19.54 3.02
N PRO A 303 5.40 20.50 3.46
CA PRO A 303 5.96 20.51 4.82
C PRO A 303 4.94 20.74 5.94
N GLU A 304 3.71 21.15 5.63
CA GLU A 304 2.65 21.33 6.64
C GLU A 304 2.17 19.98 7.19
N GLU A 305 2.07 19.88 8.51
CA GLU A 305 1.47 18.74 9.20
C GLU A 305 -0.06 18.84 9.17
N ASP A 306 -0.70 17.82 8.61
CA ASP A 306 -2.15 17.70 8.53
C ASP A 306 -2.64 16.61 9.50
N PRO A 307 -3.87 16.69 10.03
CA PRO A 307 -4.51 15.56 10.67
C PRO A 307 -4.69 14.39 9.69
N VAL A 308 -4.15 13.23 10.06
CA VAL A 308 -4.23 11.99 9.31
C VAL A 308 -5.46 11.21 9.75
N LEU A 309 -6.30 10.80 8.80
CA LEU A 309 -7.59 10.17 9.06
C LEU A 309 -7.54 8.67 8.79
N PHE A 310 -8.07 7.87 9.71
CA PHE A 310 -8.26 6.44 9.56
C PHE A 310 -9.75 6.10 9.63
N ILE A 311 -10.36 5.73 8.50
CA ILE A 311 -11.77 5.34 8.44
C ILE A 311 -11.97 3.88 8.88
N HIS A 312 -11.77 3.58 10.16
CA HIS A 312 -12.19 2.30 10.76
C HIS A 312 -13.68 2.33 11.16
N GLU A 313 -14.16 1.31 11.89
CA GLU A 313 -15.54 1.29 12.41
C GLU A 313 -15.87 2.54 13.23
N LEU A 314 -14.93 2.93 14.07
CA LEU A 314 -14.86 4.24 14.71
C LEU A 314 -13.73 5.00 14.02
N PRO A 315 -14.02 6.08 13.27
CA PRO A 315 -12.98 6.86 12.62
C PRO A 315 -11.99 7.40 13.65
N GLN A 316 -10.70 7.31 13.32
CA GLN A 316 -9.62 7.81 14.17
C GLN A 316 -8.87 8.90 13.44
N VAL A 317 -8.25 9.80 14.20
CA VAL A 317 -7.45 10.89 13.66
C VAL A 317 -6.12 10.90 14.41
N LEU A 318 -5.02 10.80 13.68
CA LEU A 318 -3.69 11.06 14.23
C LEU A 318 -3.29 12.49 13.85
N TYR A 319 -2.99 13.30 14.86
CA TYR A 319 -2.45 14.63 14.63
C TYR A 319 -1.17 14.76 15.44
N ARG A 320 -0.06 14.95 14.73
CA ARG A 320 1.30 14.82 15.27
C ARG A 320 1.47 13.44 15.92
N ASP A 321 1.57 13.40 17.24
CA ASP A 321 1.75 12.18 18.01
C ASP A 321 0.47 11.79 18.80
N GLN A 322 -0.63 12.54 18.72
CA GLN A 322 -1.85 12.28 19.48
C GLN A 322 -2.92 11.62 18.61
N LEU A 323 -3.46 10.50 19.12
CA LEU A 323 -4.55 9.77 18.50
C LEU A 323 -5.89 10.17 19.13
N PHE A 324 -6.85 10.44 18.27
CA PHE A 324 -8.23 10.79 18.60
C PHE A 324 -9.21 9.79 17.99
N VAL A 325 -10.37 9.64 18.61
CA VAL A 325 -11.54 8.97 18.02
C VAL A 325 -12.62 10.00 17.73
N ALA A 326 -13.27 9.87 16.57
CA ALA A 326 -14.41 10.70 16.19
C ALA A 326 -15.72 10.10 16.73
N GLU A 327 -16.33 10.78 17.69
CA GLU A 327 -17.61 10.41 18.31
C GLU A 327 -18.58 11.60 18.28
N ILE A 328 -19.78 11.39 17.74
CA ILE A 328 -20.90 12.36 17.77
C ILE A 328 -20.47 13.79 17.34
N GLY A 329 -19.62 13.89 16.32
CA GLY A 329 -19.15 15.18 15.80
C GLY A 329 -18.09 15.88 16.66
N THR A 330 -17.40 15.15 17.53
CA THR A 330 -16.27 15.64 18.34
C THR A 330 -15.09 14.68 18.25
N LEU A 331 -13.87 15.21 18.39
CA LEU A 331 -12.67 14.39 18.50
C LEU A 331 -12.26 14.22 19.97
N THR A 332 -12.24 12.98 20.45
CA THR A 332 -11.83 12.65 21.82
C THR A 332 -10.44 12.02 21.81
N PRO A 333 -9.45 12.53 22.58
CA PRO A 333 -8.14 11.90 22.67
C PRO A 333 -8.26 10.54 23.35
N ILE A 334 -7.54 9.56 22.82
CA ILE A 334 -7.64 8.15 23.26
C ILE A 334 -6.30 7.44 23.39
N GLY A 335 -5.23 8.09 22.95
CA GLY A 335 -3.90 7.50 22.92
C GLY A 335 -2.91 8.38 22.19
N HIS A 336 -1.67 7.93 22.13
CA HIS A 336 -0.57 8.66 21.50
C HIS A 336 0.48 7.69 20.99
N VAL A 337 1.36 8.17 20.12
CA VAL A 337 2.52 7.40 19.66
C VAL A 337 3.41 7.07 20.85
N GLU A 338 3.89 5.84 20.94
CA GLU A 338 4.69 5.37 22.07
C GLU A 338 5.97 6.20 22.25
N GLY A 339 6.25 6.62 23.50
CA GLY A 339 7.42 7.42 23.82
C GLY A 339 7.28 8.92 23.47
N LYS A 340 6.11 9.36 23.03
CA LYS A 340 5.78 10.78 22.75
C LYS A 340 4.89 11.38 23.84
N ASP A 341 4.74 12.69 23.82
CA ASP A 341 3.95 13.41 24.82
C ASP A 341 2.45 13.40 24.50
N ALA A 342 1.63 12.92 25.44
CA ALA A 342 0.18 12.99 25.39
C ALA A 342 -0.31 14.37 25.90
N ALA A 343 -0.64 15.29 25.01
CA ALA A 343 -1.37 16.55 25.31
C ALA A 343 -1.64 17.42 24.06
N ILE A 344 -1.57 16.87 22.85
CA ILE A 344 -1.73 17.66 21.63
C ILE A 344 -3.23 17.87 21.37
N THR A 345 -3.60 19.07 20.92
CA THR A 345 -4.97 19.40 20.52
C THR A 345 -4.99 19.82 19.07
N ILE A 346 -6.08 19.47 18.37
CA ILE A 346 -6.28 19.86 16.98
C ILE A 346 -6.86 21.27 16.95
N PRO A 347 -6.34 22.19 16.12
CA PRO A 347 -6.95 23.50 15.91
C PRO A 347 -8.43 23.38 15.50
N PRO A 348 -9.35 24.24 15.98
CA PRO A 348 -10.78 24.09 15.69
C PRO A 348 -11.16 24.04 14.20
N GLU A 349 -10.43 24.77 13.36
CA GLU A 349 -10.65 24.77 11.89
C GLU A 349 -10.25 23.44 11.26
N GLU A 350 -9.14 22.84 11.71
CA GLU A 350 -8.69 21.50 11.27
C GLU A 350 -9.62 20.41 11.79
N GLU A 351 -10.09 20.50 13.05
CA GLU A 351 -11.08 19.56 13.60
C GLU A 351 -12.36 19.57 12.77
N GLN A 352 -12.87 20.77 12.43
CA GLN A 352 -14.05 20.90 11.59
C GLN A 352 -13.82 20.27 10.20
N LEU A 353 -12.68 20.56 9.57
CA LEU A 353 -12.34 20.01 8.26
C LEU A 353 -12.29 18.47 8.29
N VAL A 354 -11.68 17.87 9.31
CA VAL A 354 -11.60 16.42 9.47
C VAL A 354 -13.00 15.80 9.63
N LEU A 355 -13.86 16.39 10.46
CA LEU A 355 -15.23 15.94 10.64
C LEU A 355 -16.06 16.06 9.35
N GLU A 356 -15.81 17.08 8.54
CA GLU A 356 -16.39 17.24 7.21
C GLU A 356 -15.88 16.16 6.23
N LYS A 357 -14.58 15.86 6.20
CA LYS A 357 -14.01 14.75 5.41
C LYS A 357 -14.64 13.41 5.78
N ILE A 358 -14.83 13.11 7.07
CA ILE A 358 -15.50 11.89 7.54
C ILE A 358 -16.95 11.81 7.03
N ARG A 359 -17.69 12.93 7.10
CA ARG A 359 -19.07 13.00 6.61
C ARG A 359 -19.11 12.79 5.09
N TYR A 360 -18.30 13.54 4.36
CA TYR A 360 -18.24 13.50 2.90
C TYR A 360 -17.86 12.10 2.39
N SER A 361 -16.88 11.44 3.02
CA SER A 361 -16.50 10.05 2.69
C SER A 361 -17.69 9.08 2.75
N ARG A 362 -18.56 9.23 3.76
CA ARG A 362 -19.76 8.39 3.89
C ARG A 362 -20.81 8.74 2.84
N GLU A 363 -21.01 10.02 2.56
CA GLU A 363 -22.00 10.49 1.60
C GLU A 363 -21.65 10.05 0.17
N ILE A 364 -20.40 10.24 -0.29
CA ILE A 364 -20.01 9.88 -1.66
C ILE A 364 -20.12 8.39 -1.91
N MET A 365 -19.79 7.55 -0.92
CA MET A 365 -19.89 6.11 -1.05
C MET A 365 -21.36 5.69 -1.17
N LEU A 366 -22.27 6.29 -0.39
CA LEU A 366 -23.71 6.04 -0.55
C LEU A 366 -24.24 6.50 -1.92
N GLU A 367 -23.84 7.67 -2.40
CA GLU A 367 -24.34 8.25 -3.65
C GLU A 367 -23.82 7.56 -4.91
N ARG A 368 -22.63 6.95 -4.85
CA ARG A 368 -21.92 6.35 -5.99
C ARG A 368 -22.00 4.83 -6.04
N ARG A 369 -22.91 4.22 -5.29
CA ARG A 369 -23.22 2.80 -5.42
C ARG A 369 -23.61 2.46 -6.86
N ARG A 370 -23.22 1.27 -7.30
CA ARG A 370 -23.72 0.71 -8.56
C ARG A 370 -25.22 0.49 -8.43
N VAL A 371 -25.96 0.83 -9.49
CA VAL A 371 -27.36 0.48 -9.60
C VAL A 371 -27.42 -0.90 -10.25
N GLU A 372 -28.10 -1.86 -9.61
CA GLU A 372 -28.33 -3.21 -10.15
C GLU A 372 -29.18 -3.22 -11.42
#